data_AF-A0A8X6KB92-F1
#
_entry.id   AF-A0A8X6KB92-F1
#
_cell.length_a   1.000
_cell.length_b   1.000
_cell.length_c   1.000
_cell.angle_alpha   90.00
_cell.angle_beta   90.00
_cell.angle_gamma   90.00
#
_symmetry.space_group_name_H-M   'P 1'
#
loop_
_entity.id
_entity.type
_entity.pdbx_description
1 polymer ?
#
loop_
_entity_poly.entity_id
_entity_poly.type
_entity_poly.pdbx_seq_one_letter_code
_entity_poly.pdbx_strand_id
1 'polypeptide(L)' 'MARKMALVPQDLVSEYYELNKPEIRVEDNISKLLNEEETPDDVKAKLLSHWIPKYQRLMQPPPPQKPFEIPKELLQETEV' A
#
# COMPACT_ATOMS: atom_id res chain seq x y z
N MET A 1 19.10 27.37 -15.24
CA MET A 1 18.08 27.56 -14.18
C MET A 1 17.90 26.24 -13.44
N ALA A 2 18.15 26.20 -12.13
CA ALA A 2 18.02 24.98 -11.33
C ALA A 2 16.58 24.82 -10.82
N ARG A 3 15.96 23.67 -11.09
CA ARG A 3 14.61 23.33 -10.60
C ARG A 3 14.69 23.16 -9.08
N LYS A 4 14.00 24.03 -8.33
CA LYS A 4 13.86 23.89 -6.87
C LYS A 4 12.88 22.73 -6.60
N MET A 5 13.39 21.55 -6.30
CA MET A 5 12.58 20.49 -5.69
C MET A 5 12.29 20.96 -4.26
N ALA A 6 11.01 21.12 -3.89
CA ALA A 6 10.63 21.36 -2.51
C ALA A 6 10.91 20.08 -1.71
N LEU A 7 11.92 20.12 -0.83
CA LEU A 7 12.26 18.99 0.04
C LEU A 7 11.17 18.90 1.12
N VAL A 8 10.20 18.01 0.92
CA VAL A 8 9.20 17.72 1.95
C VAL A 8 9.93 17.03 3.12
N PRO A 9 9.78 17.51 4.37
CA PRO A 9 10.40 16.90 5.53
C PRO A 9 10.04 15.42 5.65
N GLN A 10 11.05 14.56 5.82
CA GLN A 10 10.85 13.11 5.90
C GLN A 10 9.91 12.73 7.05
N ASP A 11 9.90 13.49 8.15
CA ASP A 11 9.03 13.23 9.30
C ASP A 11 7.54 13.36 8.94
N LEU A 12 7.17 14.38 8.17
CA LEU A 12 5.79 14.57 7.69
C LEU A 12 5.39 13.50 6.66
N VAL A 13 6.36 13.05 5.86
CA VAL A 13 6.17 11.97 4.90
C VAL A 13 5.93 10.66 5.64
N SER A 14 6.78 10.33 6.62
CA SER A 14 6.66 9.14 7.47
C SER A 14 5.37 9.12 8.26
N GLU A 15 4.99 10.23 8.92
CA GLU A 15 3.75 10.32 9.69
C GLU A 15 2.51 10.16 8.80
N TYR A 16 2.51 10.77 7.61
CA TYR A 16 1.45 10.56 6.60
C TYR A 16 1.40 9.10 6.12
N TYR A 17 2.55 8.45 5.92
CA TYR A 17 2.61 7.05 5.50
C TYR A 17 2.21 6.09 6.63
N GLU A 18 2.58 6.36 7.88
CA GLU A 18 2.21 5.55 9.04
C GLU A 18 0.71 5.66 9.34
N LEU A 19 0.14 6.86 9.28
CA LEU A 19 -1.29 7.09 9.47
C LEU A 19 -2.14 6.43 8.37
N ASN A 20 -1.59 6.32 7.15
CA ASN A 20 -2.24 5.69 6.00
C ASN A 20 -1.70 4.29 5.66
N LYS A 21 -1.07 3.57 6.61
CA LYS A 21 -0.71 2.16 6.45
C LYS A 21 -1.81 1.25 6.99
N PRO A 22 -2.86 0.94 6.21
CA PRO A 22 -3.87 -0.03 6.62
C PRO A 22 -3.30 -1.43 6.85
N GLU A 23 -2.09 -1.72 6.35
CA GLU A 23 -1.31 -2.95 6.60
C GLU A 23 -1.11 -3.26 8.06
N ILE A 24 -0.51 -2.33 8.80
CA ILE A 24 -0.20 -2.49 10.23
C ILE A 24 -1.48 -2.80 11.00
N ARG A 25 -2.58 -2.12 10.65
CA ARG A 25 -3.89 -2.35 11.26
C ARG A 25 -4.46 -3.73 10.97
N VAL A 26 -4.17 -4.36 9.83
CA VAL A 26 -4.68 -5.70 9.51
C VAL A 26 -3.88 -6.78 10.25
N GLU A 27 -2.57 -6.61 10.40
CA GLU A 27 -1.71 -7.53 11.17
C GLU A 27 -2.10 -7.58 12.65
N ASP A 28 -2.28 -6.42 13.28
CA ASP A 28 -2.68 -6.31 14.69
C ASP A 28 -4.02 -7.00 14.95
N ASN A 29 -4.94 -6.82 14.01
CA ASN A 29 -6.27 -7.40 14.04
C ASN A 29 -6.21 -8.94 13.96
N ILE A 30 -5.47 -9.50 13.00
CA ILE A 30 -5.27 -10.95 12.88
C ILE A 30 -4.62 -11.50 14.16
N SER A 31 -3.58 -10.83 14.65
CA SER A 31 -2.85 -11.25 15.86
C SER A 31 -3.75 -11.22 17.10
N LYS A 32 -4.56 -10.16 17.26
CA LYS A 32 -5.52 -10.07 18.35
C LYS A 32 -6.52 -11.23 18.31
N LEU A 33 -7.09 -11.51 17.14
CA LEU A 33 -8.08 -12.57 16.96
C LEU A 33 -7.52 -13.97 17.22
N LEU A 34 -6.25 -14.21 16.90
CA LEU A 34 -5.58 -15.49 17.18
C LEU A 34 -5.32 -15.70 18.68
N ASN A 35 -5.05 -14.63 19.42
CA ASN A 35 -4.78 -14.67 20.86
C ASN A 35 -6.05 -14.62 21.72
N GLU A 36 -7.20 -14.32 21.13
CA GLU A 36 -8.46 -14.16 21.85
C GLU A 36 -9.08 -15.53 22.13
N GLU A 37 -9.03 -16.02 23.37
CA GLU A 37 -9.51 -17.38 23.71
C GLU A 37 -11.05 -17.49 23.77
N GLU A 38 -11.74 -16.36 23.94
CA GLU A 38 -13.20 -16.28 24.09
C GLU A 38 -13.96 -16.52 22.79
N THR A 39 -13.36 -16.20 21.64
CA THR A 39 -14.02 -16.33 20.34
C THR A 39 -14.05 -17.80 19.89
N PRO A 40 -15.23 -18.37 19.54
CA PRO A 40 -15.32 -19.73 19.02
C PRO A 40 -14.53 -19.92 17.72
N ASP A 41 -13.97 -21.11 17.52
CA ASP A 41 -13.10 -21.41 16.37
C ASP A 41 -13.78 -21.17 15.02
N ASP A 42 -15.06 -21.50 14.88
CA ASP A 42 -15.83 -21.25 13.65
C ASP A 42 -15.94 -19.75 13.32
N VAL A 43 -16.05 -18.91 14.35
CA VAL A 43 -16.12 -17.45 14.21
C VAL A 43 -14.75 -16.89 13.86
N LYS A 44 -13.68 -17.37 14.53
CA LYS A 44 -12.30 -17.03 14.19
C LYS A 44 -11.99 -17.38 12.75
N ALA A 45 -12.34 -18.57 12.30
CA ALA A 45 -12.11 -19.03 10.93
C ALA A 45 -12.81 -18.13 9.90
N LYS A 46 -14.06 -17.71 10.16
CA LYS A 46 -14.79 -16.76 9.30
C LYS A 46 -14.11 -15.40 9.24
N LEU A 47 -13.70 -14.86 10.38
CA LEU A 47 -13.04 -13.55 10.45
C LEU A 47 -11.65 -13.57 9.80
N LEU A 48 -10.87 -14.62 10.04
CA LEU A 48 -9.57 -14.84 9.40
C LEU A 48 -9.72 -15.00 7.88
N SER A 49 -10.76 -15.70 7.42
CA SER A 49 -11.04 -15.84 5.97
C SER A 49 -11.31 -14.50 5.29
N HIS A 50 -11.82 -13.51 6.04
CA HIS A 50 -12.00 -12.16 5.53
C HIS A 50 -10.70 -11.33 5.56
N TRP A 51 -9.89 -11.47 6.62
CA TRP A 51 -8.70 -10.64 6.83
C TRP A 51 -7.44 -11.13 6.14
N ILE A 52 -7.23 -12.44 6.03
CA ILE A 52 -6.02 -13.01 5.38
C ILE A 52 -5.89 -12.57 3.92
N PRO A 53 -6.94 -12.62 3.06
CA PRO A 53 -6.81 -12.15 1.68
C PRO A 53 -6.60 -10.63 1.58
N LYS A 54 -7.07 -9.87 2.56
CA LYS A 54 -6.82 -8.43 2.64
C LYS A 54 -5.36 -8.16 2.98
N TYR A 55 -4.81 -8.87 3.96
CA TYR A 55 -3.39 -8.81 4.33
C TYR A 55 -2.48 -9.21 3.17
N GLN A 56 -2.80 -10.29 2.46
CA GLN A 56 -2.02 -10.76 1.32
C GLN A 56 -1.97 -9.74 0.18
N ARG A 57 -3.10 -9.09 -0.15
CA ARG A 57 -3.14 -8.06 -1.19
C ARG A 57 -2.29 -6.84 -0.86
N LEU A 58 -2.24 -6.51 0.42
CA LEU A 58 -1.46 -5.42 0.94
C LEU A 58 0.04 -5.73 0.90
N MET A 59 0.43 -6.95 1.31
CA MET A 59 1.82 -7.41 1.24
C MET A 59 2.33 -7.70 -0.17
N GLN A 60 1.45 -7.78 -1.16
CA GLN A 60 1.88 -7.98 -2.53
C GLN A 60 2.46 -6.68 -3.09
N PRO A 61 3.71 -6.70 -3.59
CA PRO A 61 4.25 -5.54 -4.29
C PRO A 61 3.35 -5.22 -5.48
N PRO A 62 3.12 -3.93 -5.79
CA PRO A 62 2.34 -3.56 -6.95
C PRO A 62 2.96 -4.23 -8.19
N PRO A 63 2.14 -4.71 -9.13
CA PRO A 63 2.64 -5.31 -10.35
C PRO A 63 3.61 -4.32 -11.02
N PRO A 64 4.70 -4.81 -11.65
CA PRO A 64 5.68 -3.95 -12.28
C PRO A 64 4.95 -2.99 -13.22
N GLN A 65 5.06 -1.70 -12.95
CA GLN A 65 4.46 -0.68 -13.79
C GLN A 65 5.07 -0.86 -15.18
N LYS A 66 4.23 -1.17 -16.16
CA LYS A 66 4.65 -1.20 -17.55
C LYS A 66 5.26 0.17 -17.84
N PRO A 67 6.52 0.25 -18.33
CA PRO A 67 7.13 1.54 -18.60
C PRO A 67 6.18 2.34 -19.49
N PHE A 68 5.92 3.59 -19.10
CA PHE A 68 5.11 4.49 -19.89
C PHE A 68 5.85 4.73 -21.21
N GLU A 69 5.47 4.00 -22.25
CA GLU A 69 5.93 4.25 -23.61
C GLU A 69 5.26 5.52 -24.09
N ILE A 70 6.00 6.63 -24.11
CA ILE A 70 5.55 7.89 -24.70
C ILE A 70 5.21 7.59 -26.17
N PRO A 71 3.95 7.81 -26.63
CA PRO A 71 3.61 7.63 -28.03
C PRO A 71 4.56 8.44 -28.89
N LYS A 72 5.19 7.81 -29.88
CA LYS A 72 6.16 8.46 -30.79
C LYS A 72 5.55 9.67 -31.51
N GLU A 73 4.23 9.71 -31.62
CA GLU A 73 3.43 10.82 -32.16
C GLU A 73 3.64 12.14 -31.40
N LEU A 74 3.85 12.08 -30.07
CA LEU A 74 4.11 13.26 -29.24
C LEU A 74 5.57 13.75 -29.28
N LEU A 75 6.48 12.98 -29.88
CA LEU A 75 7.89 13.34 -30.01
C LEU A 75 8.20 14.11 -31.31
N GLN A 76 7.25 14.19 -32.25
CA GLN A 76 7.45 14.84 -33.54
C GLN A 76 7.05 16.32 -33.56
N GLU A 77 6.47 16.85 -32.48
CA GLU A 77 6.03 18.25 -32.39
C GLU A 77 7.08 19.17 -31.74
N THR A 78 8.37 18.97 -31.99
CA THR A 78 9.41 19.96 -31.62
C THR A 78 10.58 19.96 -32.61
N GLU A 79 10.31 20.27 -33.88
CA GLU A 79 11.30 20.87 -34.79
C GLU A 79 10.64 22.06 -35.50
N VAL A 80 10.90 23.27 -34.97
CA VAL A 80 10.71 24.57 -35.65
C VAL A 80 11.96 25.40 -35.38
#